data_AF-A0A816JHK3-F1
#
_entry.id   AF-A0A816JHK3-F1
#
_cell.length_a   1.000
_cell.length_b   1.000
_cell.length_c   1.000
_cell.angle_alpha   90.00
_cell.angle_beta   90.00
_cell.angle_gamma   90.00
#
_symmetry.space_group_name_H-M   'P 1'
#
loop_
_entity.id
_entity.type
_entity.pdbx_description
1 polymer ?
#
loop_
_entity_poly.entity_id
_entity_poly.type
_entity_poly.pdbx_seq_one_letter_code
_entity_poly.pdbx_strand_id
1 'polypeptide(L)'
;MQENRYLIRAVFLYGNYDGQETHPKFDLFIDRTLWVTVSDQDEPDKNWESMYSSVKGVILEKEIIHTAKPNTLKVFLVKTDTTTPFISALELRPLSKNIYGTKNGSLVSIYRALLRDSYEEVR
;
A
#
# COMPACT_ATOMS: atom_id res chain seq x y z
N MET A 1 -2.24 14.53 24.50
CA MET A 1 -1.16 13.97 23.67
C MET A 1 -1.51 14.23 22.22
N GLN A 2 -0.56 14.70 21.41
CA GLN A 2 -0.86 15.09 20.03
C GLN A 2 -0.93 13.87 19.12
N GLU A 3 -2.14 13.50 18.72
CA GLU A 3 -2.37 12.46 17.70
C GLU A 3 -1.88 12.98 16.34
N ASN A 4 -1.03 12.23 15.65
CA ASN A 4 -0.54 12.60 14.33
C ASN A 4 -1.12 11.62 13.31
N ARG A 5 -1.84 12.15 12.31
CA ARG A 5 -2.44 11.35 11.24
C ARG A 5 -1.54 11.37 10.02
N TYR A 6 -1.34 10.21 9.40
CA TYR A 6 -0.52 10.07 8.21
C TYR A 6 -1.28 9.30 7.13
N LEU A 7 -1.09 9.72 5.88
CA LEU A 7 -1.21 8.82 4.74
C LEU A 7 0.12 8.08 4.63
N ILE A 8 0.05 6.76 4.68
CA ILE A 8 1.22 5.89 4.61
C ILE A 8 1.06 5.05 3.35
N ARG A 9 2.13 4.96 2.56
CA ARG A 9 2.19 4.16 1.34
C ARG A 9 3.37 3.20 1.42
N ALA A 10 3.11 1.93 1.15
CA ALA A 10 4.14 0.92 0.99
C ALA A 10 4.16 0.48 -0.48
N VAL A 11 5.36 0.53 -1.08
CA VAL A 11 5.58 0.16 -2.49
C VAL A 11 6.51 -1.04 -2.54
N PHE A 12 6.11 -2.02 -3.34
CA PHE A 12 6.84 -3.27 -3.55
C PHE A 12 7.11 -3.44 -5.04
N LEU A 13 8.34 -3.14 -5.46
CA LEU A 13 8.84 -3.40 -6.81
C LEU A 13 9.66 -4.69 -6.77
N TYR A 14 9.05 -5.81 -7.13
CA TYR A 14 9.76 -7.09 -7.23
C TYR A 14 10.44 -7.19 -8.58
N GLY A 15 11.77 -7.15 -8.61
CA GLY A 15 12.59 -7.33 -9.82
C GLY A 15 13.49 -8.57 -9.74
N ASN A 16 13.01 -9.65 -9.13
CA ASN A 16 13.81 -10.86 -8.85
C ASN A 16 15.10 -10.57 -8.04
N TYR A 17 15.02 -9.72 -7.01
CA TYR A 17 16.17 -9.27 -6.23
C TYR A 17 16.89 -10.41 -5.50
N ASP A 18 16.20 -11.52 -5.25
CA ASP A 18 16.65 -12.70 -4.51
C ASP A 18 16.96 -13.91 -5.41
N GLY A 19 16.77 -13.76 -6.73
CA GLY A 19 17.02 -14.83 -7.71
C GLY A 19 16.06 -16.01 -7.63
N GLN A 20 14.94 -15.90 -6.91
CA GLN A 20 13.99 -17.00 -6.71
C GLN A 20 12.86 -17.06 -7.75
N GLU A 21 12.71 -16.00 -8.56
CA GLU A 21 11.62 -15.85 -9.53
C GLU A 21 10.23 -16.19 -8.96
N THR A 22 10.02 -15.90 -7.67
CA THR A 22 8.80 -16.26 -6.94
C THR A 22 8.15 -14.99 -6.42
N HIS A 23 6.83 -14.88 -6.60
CA HIS A 23 6.09 -13.74 -6.10
C HIS A 23 6.14 -13.66 -4.57
N PRO A 24 6.32 -12.46 -4.01
CA PRO A 24 6.37 -12.30 -2.57
C PRO A 24 5.01 -12.56 -1.92
N LYS A 25 5.03 -13.23 -0.78
CA LYS A 25 3.86 -13.38 0.08
C LYS A 25 4.20 -13.17 1.55
N PHE A 26 3.62 -12.13 2.14
CA PHE A 26 3.86 -11.78 3.53
C PHE A 26 2.78 -10.83 4.06
N ASP A 27 2.67 -10.71 5.37
CA ASP A 27 1.74 -9.76 5.98
C ASP A 27 2.44 -8.45 6.34
N LEU A 28 1.74 -7.34 6.13
CA LEU A 28 2.13 -6.02 6.55
C LEU A 28 1.30 -5.62 7.78
N PHE A 29 1.95 -5.28 8.88
CA PHE A 29 1.30 -4.77 10.09
C PHE A 29 1.71 -3.34 10.38
N ILE A 30 0.78 -2.56 10.94
CA ILE A 30 0.99 -1.20 11.44
C ILE A 30 0.62 -1.14 12.92
N ASP A 31 1.56 -0.80 13.80
CA ASP A 31 1.36 -0.70 15.25
C ASP A 31 0.64 -1.91 15.92
N ARG A 32 0.79 -3.11 15.33
CA ARG A 32 0.17 -4.42 15.68
C ARG A 32 -1.22 -4.70 15.08
N THR A 33 -1.73 -3.87 14.20
CA THR A 33 -2.92 -4.16 13.42
C THR A 33 -2.52 -4.65 12.03
N LEU A 34 -3.13 -5.73 11.55
CA LEU A 34 -2.95 -6.18 10.18
C LEU A 34 -3.39 -5.06 9.25
N TRP A 35 -2.47 -4.58 8.44
CA TRP A 35 -2.77 -3.61 7.40
C TRP A 35 -3.26 -4.36 6.16
N VAL A 36 -2.44 -5.26 5.62
CA VAL A 36 -2.75 -5.98 4.39
C VAL A 36 -1.83 -7.20 4.23
N THR A 37 -2.31 -8.24 3.55
CA THR A 37 -1.44 -9.29 3.02
C THR A 37 -0.89 -8.81 1.68
N VAL A 38 0.39 -8.95 1.46
CA VAL A 38 1.02 -8.74 0.16
C VAL A 38 1.06 -10.10 -0.50
N SER A 39 0.37 -10.24 -1.62
CA SER A 39 0.43 -11.40 -2.49
C SER A 39 -0.03 -11.04 -3.90
N ASP A 40 0.26 -11.92 -4.84
CA ASP A 40 -0.15 -11.91 -6.23
C ASP A 40 -1.69 -12.02 -6.42
N GLN A 41 -2.44 -12.31 -5.35
CA GLN A 41 -3.90 -12.35 -5.35
C GLN A 41 -4.56 -11.04 -4.89
N ASP A 42 -3.81 -10.11 -4.29
CA ASP A 42 -4.33 -8.90 -3.65
C ASP A 42 -4.56 -7.71 -4.60
N GLU A 43 -4.63 -7.95 -5.91
CA GLU A 43 -4.90 -6.94 -6.96
C GLU A 43 -6.26 -7.19 -7.63
N PRO A 44 -7.17 -6.19 -7.66
CA PRO A 44 -8.41 -6.26 -8.43
C PRO A 44 -8.16 -6.30 -9.94
N ASP A 45 -7.02 -5.78 -10.41
CA ASP A 45 -6.59 -5.81 -11.81
C ASP A 45 -5.54 -6.91 -12.01
N LYS A 46 -6.01 -8.13 -12.31
CA LYS A 46 -5.24 -9.39 -12.41
C LYS A 46 -4.14 -9.44 -13.50
N ASN A 47 -3.70 -8.31 -14.02
CA ASN A 47 -2.64 -8.22 -15.01
C ASN A 47 -1.31 -7.94 -14.30
N TRP A 48 -0.84 -8.92 -13.53
CA TRP A 48 0.52 -8.95 -12.96
C TRP A 48 1.61 -8.99 -14.05
N GLU A 49 1.21 -9.25 -15.30
CA GLU A 49 2.01 -8.98 -16.50
C GLU A 49 2.07 -7.45 -16.72
N SER A 50 3.03 -6.83 -16.03
CA SER A 50 3.55 -5.47 -16.20
C SER A 50 3.09 -4.74 -17.47
N MET A 51 2.56 -3.53 -17.25
CA MET A 51 2.43 -2.41 -18.19
C MET A 51 3.80 -1.92 -18.76
N TYR A 52 4.85 -2.74 -18.66
CA TYR A 52 6.11 -2.66 -19.38
C TYR A 52 6.56 -4.09 -19.68
N SER A 53 6.07 -4.65 -20.79
CA SER A 53 6.34 -6.00 -21.34
C SER A 53 7.83 -6.40 -21.43
N SER A 54 8.76 -5.47 -21.17
CA SER A 54 10.21 -5.68 -21.18
C SER A 54 10.85 -5.92 -19.80
N VAL A 55 10.11 -5.71 -18.70
CA VAL A 55 10.61 -5.95 -17.34
C VAL A 55 9.64 -6.89 -16.62
N LYS A 56 10.10 -8.10 -16.29
CA LYS A 56 9.40 -9.04 -15.40
C LYS A 56 9.37 -8.49 -13.96
N GLY A 57 8.67 -7.38 -13.77
CA GLY A 57 8.60 -6.68 -12.49
C GLY A 57 7.15 -6.45 -12.07
N VAL A 58 6.84 -6.79 -10.81
CA VAL A 58 5.52 -6.52 -10.22
C VAL A 58 5.64 -5.29 -9.33
N ILE A 59 4.75 -4.31 -9.53
CA ILE A 59 4.60 -3.13 -8.66
C ILE A 59 3.31 -3.32 -7.88
N LEU A 60 3.40 -3.44 -6.55
CA LEU A 60 2.25 -3.41 -5.64
C LEU A 60 2.32 -2.16 -4.80
N GLU A 61 1.22 -1.41 -4.73
CA GLU A 61 1.07 -0.23 -3.89
C GLU A 61 -0.04 -0.44 -2.87
N LYS A 62 0.28 -0.27 -1.59
CA LYS A 62 -0.70 -0.37 -0.50
C LYS A 62 -0.74 0.94 0.25
N GLU A 63 -1.93 1.45 0.52
CA GLU A 63 -2.13 2.73 1.21
C GLU A 63 -3.02 2.60 2.44
N ILE A 64 -2.68 3.35 3.50
CA ILE A 64 -3.48 3.46 4.71
C ILE A 64 -3.42 4.87 5.28
N ILE A 65 -4.55 5.33 5.82
CA ILE A 65 -4.60 6.47 6.72
C ILE A 65 -4.57 5.93 8.14
N HIS A 66 -3.53 6.30 8.89
CA HIS A 66 -3.35 5.82 10.27
C HIS A 66 -3.10 6.97 11.23
N THR A 67 -3.72 6.88 12.41
CA THR A 67 -3.43 7.78 13.53
C THR A 67 -2.36 7.13 14.39
N ALA A 68 -1.12 7.59 14.25
CA ALA A 68 0.02 7.04 14.97
C ALA A 68 -0.01 7.45 16.45
N LYS A 69 0.53 6.58 17.31
CA LYS A 69 0.84 6.94 18.69
C LYS A 69 1.89 8.06 18.72
N PRO A 70 1.95 8.86 19.81
CA PRO A 70 2.96 9.91 19.93
C PRO A 70 4.37 9.34 19.73
N ASN A 71 5.10 9.94 18.79
CA ASN A 71 6.54 9.75 18.53
C ASN A 71 7.00 8.39 17.97
N THR A 72 6.12 7.43 17.67
CA THR A 72 6.56 6.18 17.01
C THR A 72 5.46 5.59 16.16
N LEU A 73 5.83 5.21 14.93
CA LEU A 73 5.06 4.37 14.03
C LEU A 73 5.89 3.12 13.75
N LYS A 74 5.33 1.93 13.93
CA LYS A 74 6.01 0.66 13.61
C LYS A 74 5.31 -0.03 12.45
N VAL A 75 6.08 -0.31 11.41
CA VAL A 75 5.67 -1.16 10.29
C VAL A 75 6.41 -2.49 10.41
N PHE A 76 5.67 -3.61 10.39
CA PHE A 76 6.25 -4.94 10.46
C PHE A 76 5.96 -5.69 9.17
N LEU A 77 7.00 -6.31 8.61
CA LEU A 77 6.90 -7.25 7.51
C LEU A 77 7.01 -8.65 8.10
N VAL A 78 5.92 -9.39 8.08
CA VAL A 78 5.81 -10.70 8.72
C VAL A 78 5.80 -11.78 7.66
N LYS A 79 6.85 -12.60 7.65
CA LYS A 79 6.95 -13.76 6.76
C LYS A 79 5.85 -14.78 7.08
N THR A 80 4.99 -15.07 6.11
CA THR A 80 3.88 -16.03 6.24
C THR A 80 4.07 -17.29 5.40
N ASP A 81 5.06 -17.29 4.51
CA ASP A 81 5.41 -18.44 3.67
C ASP A 81 6.93 -18.60 3.51
N THR A 82 7.38 -19.20 2.40
CA THR A 82 8.81 -19.42 2.12
C THR A 82 9.53 -18.18 1.56
N THR A 83 8.81 -17.20 1.03
CA THR A 83 9.36 -16.00 0.37
C THR A 83 9.97 -15.03 1.39
N THR A 84 10.80 -14.10 0.93
CA THR A 84 11.45 -13.12 1.81
C THR A 84 10.70 -11.78 1.73
N PRO A 85 10.11 -11.29 2.84
CA PRO A 85 9.46 -9.99 2.85
C PRO A 85 10.45 -8.88 2.51
N PHE A 86 10.02 -7.95 1.66
CA PHE A 86 10.80 -6.79 1.29
C PHE A 86 9.90 -5.55 1.20
N ILE A 87 10.51 -4.37 1.16
CA ILE A 87 9.83 -3.11 0.87
C ILE A 87 10.76 -2.24 0.05
N SER A 88 10.27 -1.70 -1.06
CA SER A 88 11.07 -0.85 -1.96
C SER A 88 10.99 0.61 -1.52
N ALA A 89 9.81 1.07 -1.12
CA ALA A 89 9.63 2.40 -0.53
C ALA A 89 8.54 2.40 0.55
N LEU A 90 8.76 3.23 1.57
CA LEU A 90 7.78 3.53 2.61
C LEU A 90 7.64 5.06 2.69
N GLU A 91 6.48 5.58 2.27
CA GLU A 91 6.21 7.01 2.29
C GLU A 91 5.29 7.37 3.45
N LEU A 92 5.63 8.43 4.18
CA LEU A 92 4.79 8.99 5.24
C LEU A 92 4.46 10.43 4.88
N ARG A 93 3.16 10.74 4.75
CA ARG A 93 2.68 12.09 4.48
C ARG A 93 1.77 12.55 5.62
N PRO A 94 2.14 13.61 6.36
CA PRO A 94 1.26 14.18 7.37
C PRO A 94 -0.08 14.56 6.73
N LEU A 95 -1.18 14.19 7.39
CA LEU A 95 -2.54 14.56 6.99
C LEU A 95 -3.16 15.46 8.04
N SER A 96 -3.96 16.43 7.57
CA SER A 96 -4.78 17.24 8.46
C SER A 96 -5.83 16.38 9.17
N LYS A 97 -6.18 16.75 10.40
CA LYS A 97 -7.15 16.00 11.22
C LYS A 97 -8.59 16.16 10.76
N ASN A 98 -8.88 17.24 10.02
CA ASN A 98 -10.21 17.58 9.52
C ASN A 98 -10.62 16.80 8.26
N ILE A 99 -9.71 16.04 7.64
CA ILE A 99 -9.98 15.20 6.48
C ILE A 99 -10.00 13.72 6.87
N TYR A 100 -10.88 12.95 6.22
CA TYR A 100 -11.04 11.50 6.46
C TYR A 100 -11.28 11.16 7.94
N GLY A 101 -12.32 11.76 8.53
CA GLY A 101 -12.68 11.53 9.92
C GLY A 101 -13.05 10.06 10.17
N THR A 102 -12.36 9.43 11.13
CA THR A 102 -12.67 8.08 11.61
C THR A 102 -13.03 8.20 13.09
N LYS A 103 -14.01 7.42 13.55
CA LYS A 103 -14.34 7.38 14.99
C LYS A 103 -13.22 6.73 15.80
N ASN A 104 -12.55 5.74 15.22
CA ASN A 104 -11.38 5.05 15.75
C ASN A 104 -10.67 4.31 14.60
N GLY A 105 -9.35 4.15 14.73
CA GLY A 105 -8.57 3.23 13.88
C GLY A 105 -8.13 3.79 12.53
N SER A 106 -7.75 2.88 11.65
CA SER A 106 -7.13 3.16 10.35
C SER A 106 -8.13 3.01 9.19
N LEU A 107 -7.89 3.73 8.08
CA LEU A 107 -8.62 3.52 6.82
C LEU A 107 -7.69 2.94 5.77
N VAL A 108 -7.96 1.74 5.30
CA VAL A 108 -7.24 1.14 4.17
C VAL A 108 -7.86 1.63 2.86
N SER A 109 -7.02 1.99 1.90
CA SER A 109 -7.46 2.39 0.56
C SER A 109 -7.94 1.16 -0.22
N ILE A 110 -9.13 1.25 -0.83
CA ILE A 110 -9.70 0.16 -1.65
C ILE A 110 -9.47 0.43 -3.13
N TYR A 111 -9.83 1.61 -3.62
CA TYR A 111 -9.57 2.03 -4.99
C TYR A 111 -9.45 3.56 -5.08
N ARG A 112 -8.75 4.05 -6.11
CA ARG A 112 -8.73 5.46 -6.50
C ARG A 112 -9.30 5.56 -7.91
N ALA A 113 -10.25 6.45 -8.10
CA ALA A 113 -10.81 6.75 -9.42
C ALA A 113 -10.67 8.24 -9.72
N LEU A 114 -10.28 8.55 -10.96
CA LEU A 114 -10.43 9.89 -11.50
C LEU A 114 -11.84 9.97 -12.11
N LEU A 115 -12.69 10.80 -11.53
CA LEU A 115 -13.95 11.16 -12.15
C LEU A 115 -13.64 12.27 -13.16
N ARG A 116 -13.64 11.94 -14.45
CA ARG A 116 -13.56 12.93 -15.51
C ARG A 116 -14.96 13.51 -15.70
N ASP A 117 -15.09 14.83 -15.60
CA ASP A 117 -16.32 15.50 -16.03
C ASP A 117 -16.48 15.33 -17.55
N SER A 118 -17.64 14.80 -17.96
CA SER A 118 -18.06 14.84 -19.35
C SER A 118 -18.29 16.29 -19.72
N TYR A 119 -17.31 16.92 -20.37
CA TYR A 119 -17.60 18.12 -21.16
C TYR A 119 -18.60 17.70 -22.23
N GLU A 120 -19.85 18.15 -22.10
CA GLU A 120 -20.76 18.17 -23.24
C GLU A 120 -20.08 18.97 -24.35
N GLU A 121 -20.04 18.41 -25.55
CA GLU A 121 -19.76 19.19 -26.76
C GLU A 121 -20.85 20.26 -26.88
N VAL A 122 -20.58 21.46 -26.35
CA VAL A 122 -21.32 22.66 -26.76
C VAL A 122 -20.85 22.95 -28.19
N ARG A 123 -21.61 22.42 -29.15
CA ARG A 123 -21.61 22.87 -30.55
C ARG A 123 -22.64 23.97 -30.73
#